data_AF-A0A6G3LND7-F1
#
_entry.id   AF-A0A6G3LND7-F1
#
_cell.length_a   1.000
_cell.length_b   1.000
_cell.length_c   1.000
_cell.angle_alpha   90.00
_cell.angle_beta   90.00
_cell.angle_gamma   90.00
#
_symmetry.space_group_name_H-M   'P 1'
#
loop_
_entity.id
_entity.type
_entity.pdbx_description
1 polymer ?
#
loop_
_entity_poly.entity_id
_entity_poly.type
_entity_poly.pdbx_seq_one_letter_code
_entity_poly.pdbx_strand_id
1 'polypeptide(L)'
;MSLLDEVFTVLVFPGFVFSVVMAFWFEYLERKITARVQKRVGPLITGPSGLLQPFIDVVKLLFKEEIVPKGTDIFAFRIAPVLAVTIPVFGMCFIPIISWKTPLSFQADFLLVFL
;
A
#
# COMPACT_ATOMS: atom_id res chain seq x y z
N MET A 1 -17.41 8.52 20.06
CA MET A 1 -17.57 7.59 18.92
C MET A 1 -17.60 6.20 19.52
N SER A 2 -18.44 5.31 18.99
CA SER A 2 -18.49 3.93 19.48
C SER A 2 -17.21 3.20 19.08
N LEU A 3 -16.80 2.16 19.83
CA LEU A 3 -15.65 1.30 19.46
C LEU A 3 -15.78 0.74 18.03
N LEU A 4 -17.02 0.54 17.57
CA LEU A 4 -17.32 0.09 16.22
C LEU A 4 -16.91 1.13 15.16
N ASP A 5 -17.09 2.42 15.45
CA ASP A 5 -16.73 3.51 14.53
C ASP A 5 -15.20 3.62 14.40
N GLU A 6 -14.46 3.43 15.49
CA GLU A 6 -12.98 3.43 15.49
C GLU A 6 -12.43 2.23 14.71
N VAL A 7 -12.96 1.03 14.95
CA VAL A 7 -12.56 -0.17 14.20
C VAL A 7 -12.89 -0.05 12.72
N PHE A 8 -14.05 0.51 12.37
CA PHE A 8 -14.44 0.75 10.98
C PHE A 8 -13.50 1.75 10.29
N THR A 9 -13.08 2.81 11.01
CA THR A 9 -12.18 3.84 10.50
C THR A 9 -10.79 3.26 10.16
N VAL A 10 -10.24 2.44 11.07
CA VAL A 10 -8.91 1.83 10.89
C VAL A 10 -8.93 0.71 9.84
N LEU A 11 -10.00 -0.07 9.75
CA LEU A 11 -10.04 -1.23 8.86
C LEU A 11 -10.50 -0.87 7.44
N VAL A 12 -11.56 -0.08 7.30
CA VAL A 12 -12.29 0.09 6.03
C VAL A 12 -11.94 1.42 5.35
N PHE A 13 -12.31 2.54 5.96
CA PHE A 13 -12.09 3.87 5.39
C PHE A 13 -11.85 4.88 6.52
N PRO A 14 -10.72 5.61 6.52
CA PRO A 14 -9.71 5.68 5.48
C PRO A 14 -8.56 4.67 5.62
N GLY A 15 -8.58 3.72 6.56
CA GLY A 15 -7.40 2.90 6.90
C GLY A 15 -7.01 1.79 5.90
N PHE A 16 -6.94 0.53 6.36
CA PHE A 16 -6.22 -0.53 5.64
C PHE A 16 -6.77 -0.87 4.26
N VAL A 17 -8.07 -1.13 4.13
CA VAL A 17 -8.67 -1.51 2.84
C VAL A 17 -8.53 -0.38 1.83
N PHE A 18 -8.74 0.86 2.24
CA PHE A 18 -8.58 2.03 1.39
C PHE A 18 -7.12 2.20 0.93
N SER A 19 -6.12 2.04 1.81
CA SER A 19 -4.69 2.03 1.45
C SER A 19 -4.39 1.06 0.32
N VAL A 20 -4.83 -0.19 0.45
CA VAL A 20 -4.52 -1.26 -0.52
C VAL A 20 -5.17 -0.97 -1.87
N VAL A 21 -6.43 -0.52 -1.87
CA VAL A 21 -7.14 -0.15 -3.11
C VAL A 21 -6.45 1.02 -3.79
N MET A 22 -6.07 2.06 -3.03
CA MET A 22 -5.36 3.21 -3.58
C MET A 22 -3.97 2.83 -4.11
N ALA A 23 -3.24 1.96 -3.43
CA ALA A 23 -1.93 1.47 -3.88
C ALA A 23 -2.04 0.76 -5.24
N PHE A 24 -3.01 -0.15 -5.40
CA PHE A 24 -3.25 -0.82 -6.69
C PHE A 24 -3.66 0.17 -7.78
N TRP A 25 -4.49 1.16 -7.44
CA TRP A 25 -4.90 2.20 -8.38
C TRP A 25 -3.72 3.06 -8.85
N PHE A 26 -2.86 3.49 -7.92
CA PHE A 26 -1.66 4.27 -8.23
C PHE A 26 -0.67 3.48 -9.08
N GLU A 27 -0.41 2.20 -8.76
CA GLU A 27 0.47 1.36 -9.57
C GLU A 27 -0.04 1.23 -11.02
N TYR A 28 -1.34 1.01 -11.18
CA TYR A 28 -1.96 0.97 -12.51
C TYR A 28 -1.84 2.29 -13.26
N LEU A 29 -2.10 3.42 -12.59
CA LEU A 29 -1.96 4.76 -13.18
C LEU A 29 -0.52 5.07 -13.56
N GLU A 30 0.44 4.81 -12.68
CA GLU A 30 1.87 5.02 -12.92
C GLU A 30 2.31 4.30 -14.19
N ARG A 31 1.91 3.03 -14.36
CA ARG A 31 2.22 2.25 -15.57
C ARG A 31 1.62 2.88 -16.83
N LYS A 32 0.39 3.39 -16.78
CA LYS A 32 -0.23 4.06 -17.93
C LYS A 32 0.40 5.41 -18.25
N ILE A 33 0.73 6.20 -17.23
CA ILE A 33 1.38 7.51 -17.40
C ILE A 33 2.76 7.30 -17.99
N THR A 34 3.57 6.41 -17.41
CA THR A 34 4.93 6.10 -17.88
C THR A 34 4.92 5.56 -19.31
N ALA A 35 3.94 4.72 -19.67
CA ALA A 35 3.79 4.24 -21.03
C ALA A 35 3.50 5.39 -22.02
N ARG A 36 2.58 6.31 -21.67
CA ARG A 36 2.26 7.49 -22.50
C ARG A 36 3.45 8.42 -22.68
N VAL A 37 4.23 8.68 -21.62
CA VAL A 37 5.45 9.48 -21.69
C VAL A 37 6.46 8.85 -22.66
N GLN A 38 6.57 7.53 -22.65
CA GLN A 38 7.47 6.77 -23.52
C GLN A 38 6.89 6.48 -24.92
N LYS A 39 5.73 7.06 -25.28
CA LYS A 39 5.01 6.79 -26.54
C LYS A 39 4.75 5.30 -26.79
N ARG A 40 4.55 4.51 -25.73
CA ARG A 40 4.10 3.11 -25.81
C ARG A 40 2.74 2.94 -25.16
N VAL A 41 2.09 1.82 -25.47
CA VAL A 41 0.81 1.49 -24.85
C VAL A 41 1.04 0.78 -23.52
N GLY A 42 0.31 1.21 -22.49
CA GLY A 42 0.32 0.57 -21.17
C GLY A 42 -0.41 -0.78 -21.17
N PRO A 43 -0.69 -1.35 -19.98
CA PRO A 43 -1.36 -2.65 -19.85
C PRO A 43 -2.71 -2.68 -20.58
N LEU A 44 -2.96 -3.73 -21.38
CA LEU A 44 -4.22 -3.93 -22.13
C LEU A 44 -4.83 -5.34 -21.99
N ILE A 45 -4.02 -6.36 -21.67
CA ILE A 45 -4.39 -7.78 -21.82
C ILE A 45 -5.09 -8.32 -20.57
N THR A 46 -4.76 -7.78 -19.40
CA THR A 46 -5.17 -8.25 -18.07
C THR A 46 -6.56 -7.75 -17.65
N GLY A 47 -7.54 -7.77 -18.56
CA GLY A 47 -8.92 -7.28 -18.36
C GLY A 47 -9.20 -5.94 -19.06
N PRO A 48 -10.39 -5.32 -18.86
CA PRO A 48 -10.76 -4.08 -19.53
C PRO A 48 -9.71 -2.98 -19.27
N SER A 49 -8.99 -2.59 -20.32
CA SER A 49 -7.90 -1.60 -20.24
C SER A 49 -6.75 -1.97 -19.27
N GLY A 50 -6.58 -3.25 -18.92
CA GLY A 50 -5.52 -3.76 -18.05
C GLY A 50 -5.73 -3.49 -16.55
N LEU A 51 -6.96 -3.29 -16.08
CA LEU A 51 -7.26 -2.90 -14.70
C LEU A 51 -6.86 -3.95 -13.65
N LEU A 52 -6.85 -5.24 -13.99
CA LEU A 52 -6.44 -6.31 -13.06
C LEU A 52 -4.92 -6.53 -13.03
N GLN A 53 -4.14 -5.69 -13.73
CA GLN A 53 -2.69 -5.83 -13.79
C GLN A 53 -2.02 -5.85 -12.40
N PRO A 54 -2.31 -4.90 -11.47
CA PRO A 54 -1.67 -4.89 -10.15
C PRO A 54 -1.96 -6.18 -9.35
N PHE A 55 -3.20 -6.68 -9.44
CA PHE A 55 -3.59 -7.93 -8.79
C PHE A 55 -2.82 -9.14 -9.34
N ILE A 56 -2.67 -9.23 -10.67
CA ILE A 56 -1.93 -10.31 -11.31
C ILE A 56 -0.45 -10.27 -10.95
N ASP A 57 0.12 -9.07 -10.77
CA ASP A 57 1.51 -8.92 -10.35
C ASP A 57 1.73 -9.41 -8.91
N VAL A 58 0.78 -9.14 -8.00
CA VAL A 58 0.81 -9.74 -6.65
C VAL A 58 0.75 -11.26 -6.72
N VAL A 59 -0.20 -11.82 -7.48
CA VAL A 59 -0.34 -13.27 -7.64
C VAL A 59 0.95 -13.88 -8.20
N LYS A 60 1.56 -13.25 -9.22
CA LYS A 60 2.84 -13.68 -9.79
C LYS A 60 3.97 -13.69 -8.76
N LEU A 61 4.02 -12.72 -7.85
CA LEU A 61 5.03 -12.66 -6.79
C LEU A 61 4.81 -13.73 -5.72
N LEU A 62 3.56 -14.08 -5.39
CA LEU A 62 3.25 -15.15 -4.44
C LEU A 62 3.68 -16.54 -4.95
N PHE A 63 3.67 -16.75 -6.26
CA PHE A 63 4.17 -17.98 -6.88
C PHE A 63 5.68 -17.96 -7.17
N LYS A 64 6.36 -16.85 -6.89
CA LYS A 64 7.79 -16.71 -7.12
C LYS A 64 8.55 -17.49 -6.03
N GLU A 65 9.58 -18.22 -6.43
CA GLU A 65 10.50 -18.85 -5.47
C GLU A 65 11.26 -17.79 -4.67
N GLU A 66 11.29 -17.95 -3.35
CA GLU A 66 12.08 -17.12 -2.45
C GLU A 66 13.55 -17.57 -2.45
N ILE A 67 14.43 -16.78 -3.04
CA ILE A 67 15.88 -17.04 -3.06
C ILE A 67 16.54 -16.23 -1.94
N VAL A 68 16.95 -16.91 -0.87
CA VAL A 68 17.69 -16.29 0.24
C VAL A 68 19.20 -16.39 -0.04
N PRO A 69 19.94 -15.27 -0.08
CA PRO A 69 21.38 -15.29 -0.31
C PRO A 69 22.16 -16.00 0.81
N LYS A 70 23.26 -16.68 0.44
CA LYS A 70 24.15 -17.34 1.40
C LYS A 70 24.91 -16.29 2.21
N GLY A 71 24.95 -16.45 3.52
CA GLY A 71 25.67 -15.54 4.44
C GLY A 71 24.82 -14.40 5.01
N THR A 72 23.50 -14.41 4.81
CA THR A 72 22.58 -13.41 5.37
C THR A 72 21.85 -13.93 6.60
N ASP A 73 21.56 -13.04 7.54
CA ASP A 73 20.64 -13.32 8.64
C ASP A 73 19.21 -13.55 8.10
N ILE A 74 18.75 -14.80 8.18
CA ILE A 74 17.46 -15.26 7.65
C ILE A 74 16.30 -14.55 8.37
N PHE A 75 16.45 -14.25 9.66
CA PHE A 75 15.39 -13.61 10.44
C PHE A 75 15.20 -12.17 10.00
N ALA A 76 16.31 -11.41 9.93
CA ALA A 76 16.27 -10.03 9.46
C ALA A 76 15.76 -9.92 8.02
N PHE A 77 16.21 -10.81 7.13
CA PHE A 77 15.81 -10.81 5.72
C PHE A 77 14.30 -11.05 5.53
N ARG A 78 13.70 -11.94 6.31
CA ARG A 78 12.26 -12.25 6.23
C ARG A 78 11.38 -11.15 6.85
N ILE A 79 11.85 -10.48 7.90
CA ILE A 79 11.09 -9.43 8.59
C ILE A 79 11.17 -8.08 7.90
N ALA A 80 12.28 -7.79 7.21
CA ALA A 80 12.47 -6.55 6.46
C ALA A 80 11.26 -6.15 5.59
N PRO A 81 10.71 -7.02 4.72
CA PRO A 81 9.54 -6.65 3.90
C PRO A 81 8.27 -6.42 4.74
N VAL A 82 8.09 -7.13 5.86
CA VAL A 82 6.95 -6.93 6.77
C VAL A 82 7.02 -5.54 7.41
N LEU A 83 8.21 -5.13 7.87
CA LEU A 83 8.42 -3.80 8.45
C LEU A 83 8.22 -2.69 7.40
N ALA A 84 8.72 -2.91 6.18
CA ALA A 84 8.58 -1.95 5.09
C ALA A 84 7.11 -1.63 4.75
N VAL A 85 6.20 -2.60 4.89
CA VAL A 85 4.76 -2.39 4.67
C VAL A 85 4.08 -1.82 5.93
N THR A 86 4.53 -2.19 7.13
CA THR A 86 3.89 -1.77 8.38
C THR A 86 3.99 -0.26 8.61
N ILE A 87 5.14 0.35 8.28
CA ILE A 87 5.40 1.78 8.49
C ILE A 87 4.38 2.68 7.75
N PRO A 88 4.19 2.57 6.42
CA PRO A 88 3.24 3.43 5.70
C PRO A 88 1.78 3.17 6.10
N VAL A 89 1.42 1.92 6.42
CA VAL A 89 0.07 1.58 6.90
C VAL A 89 -0.20 2.23 8.26
N PHE A 90 0.80 2.24 9.15
CA PHE A 90 0.70 2.92 10.44
C PHE A 90 0.60 4.45 10.28
N GLY A 91 1.42 5.04 9.41
CA GLY A 91 1.39 6.48 9.12
C GLY A 91 0.02 6.97 8.66
N MET A 92 -0.74 6.14 7.95
CA MET A 92 -2.08 6.50 7.50
C MET A 92 -3.10 6.73 8.64
N CYS A 93 -2.90 6.11 9.81
CA CYS A 93 -3.76 6.32 10.97
C CYS A 93 -3.70 7.75 11.53
N PHE A 94 -2.65 8.49 11.18
CA PHE A 94 -2.42 9.87 11.61
C PHE A 94 -2.87 10.91 10.57
N ILE A 95 -3.35 10.48 9.39
CA ILE A 95 -3.81 11.40 8.35
C ILE A 95 -5.30 11.69 8.55
N PRO A 96 -5.70 12.95 8.84
CA PRO A 96 -7.11 13.30 9.03
C PRO A 96 -7.83 13.40 7.67
N ILE A 97 -8.50 12.31 7.26
CA ILE A 97 -9.26 12.27 5.99
C ILE A 97 -10.76 12.57 6.19
N ILE A 98 -11.37 12.05 7.27
CA ILE A 98 -12.81 12.20 7.53
C ILE A 98 -13.10 13.32 8.52
N SER A 99 -12.22 13.51 9.51
CA SER A 99 -12.45 14.43 10.62
C SER A 99 -11.12 14.96 11.15
N TRP A 100 -11.18 16.14 11.77
CA TRP A 100 -10.02 16.80 12.40
C TRP A 100 -9.42 16.01 13.56
N LYS A 101 -10.20 15.10 14.16
CA LYS A 101 -9.74 14.16 15.17
C LYS A 101 -9.37 12.85 14.50
N THR A 102 -8.08 12.53 14.51
CA THR A 102 -7.56 11.21 14.20
C THR A 102 -7.82 10.26 15.38
N PRO A 103 -7.96 8.94 15.14
CA PRO A 103 -8.13 7.96 16.22
C PRO A 103 -6.93 7.91 17.17
N LEU A 104 -5.74 8.24 16.67
CA LEU A 104 -4.52 8.45 17.46
C LEU A 104 -4.07 9.89 17.25
N SER A 105 -4.55 10.82 18.09
CA SER A 105 -4.10 12.21 18.03
C SER A 105 -2.86 12.41 18.90
N PHE A 106 -1.72 12.69 18.28
CA PHE A 106 -0.49 13.08 18.96
C PHE A 106 -0.04 14.48 18.52
N GLN A 107 0.70 15.19 19.38
CA GLN A 107 1.11 16.56 19.09
C GLN A 107 2.06 16.67 17.89
N ALA A 108 2.74 15.58 17.53
CA ALA A 108 3.69 15.51 16.42
C ALA A 108 3.18 14.67 15.23
N ASP A 109 1.86 14.57 15.03
CA ASP A 109 1.25 13.81 13.92
C ASP A 109 1.85 14.22 12.55
N PHE A 110 2.05 15.52 12.33
CA PHE A 110 2.68 16.02 11.11
C PHE A 110 4.14 15.55 10.94
N LEU A 111 4.93 15.57 12.01
CA LEU A 111 6.33 15.12 11.95
C LEU A 111 6.39 13.61 11.61
N LEU A 112 5.51 12.81 12.20
CA LEU A 112 5.46 11.37 11.97
C LEU A 112 5.05 11.05 10.52
N VAL A 113 4.10 11.79 9.94
CA VAL A 113 3.64 11.56 8.56
C VAL A 113 4.68 11.95 7.50
N PHE A 114 5.53 12.94 7.77
CA PHE A 114 6.55 13.42 6.82
C PHE A 114 7.92 12.73 6.91
N LEU A 115 8.14 11.88 7.91
CA LEU A 115 9.39 11.18 8.18
C LEU A 115 9.36 9.75 7.59
#